data_AF-A0A348YJJ1-F1
#
_entry.id   AF-A0A348YJJ1-F1
#
_cell.length_a   1.000
_cell.length_b   1.000
_cell.length_c   1.000
_cell.angle_alpha   90.00
_cell.angle_beta   90.00
_cell.angle_gamma   90.00
#
_symmetry.space_group_name_H-M   'P 1'
#
loop_
_entity.id
_entity.type
_entity.pdbx_description
1 polymer ?
#
loop_
_entity_poly.entity_id
_entity_poly.type
_entity_poly.pdbx_seq_one_letter_code
_entity_poly.pdbx_strand_id
1 'polypeptide(L)'
;MGNYEEACRSSIKNRSGYHEQFIAPDAHILVVDDNHMNLVVFKNLLKQTQVQIDTAESGMQCLELTQQRKYDVIFLDHMMPHKDGIETLHEMREQRNGLNRSTPVICLTANAVSGAREKYLAAGFNDYLTKPIFSKKLEEALINFLPREKISIIDVDQLENDKPLEIPPVLKPLMKFDLIDLKLGLKYNNSIEVYLPLLKVIYKSLDKNILDIEQCVKDCNWKDYTVKVHSIKSSARQIGATAIGDEAQLLENAGKNGEIKYIQKENEPFLEKLRLFKEPLSQLFSKEGNDIKSDVSDEILKDLFARIRTAAEEMDGDRLESLTASLDKYQMPESQNEICRKIKNATNELDFDYILELLAKPDTK
;
A
#
# COMPACT_ATOMS: atom_id res chain seq x y z
N MET A 1 -2.40 7.67 25.06
CA MET A 1 -2.04 8.16 23.70
C MET A 1 -0.86 7.40 23.06
N GLY A 2 -0.46 6.19 23.49
CA GLY A 2 0.82 5.60 23.03
C GLY A 2 0.79 4.52 21.94
N ASN A 3 -0.33 3.86 21.62
CA ASN A 3 -0.21 2.48 21.09
C ASN A 3 0.13 2.32 19.59
N TYR A 4 0.00 3.35 18.74
CA TYR A 4 0.24 3.21 17.28
C TYR A 4 1.70 3.50 16.91
N GLU A 5 2.21 4.69 17.25
CA GLU A 5 3.58 5.08 16.89
C GLU A 5 4.63 4.33 17.72
N GLU A 6 4.36 4.05 18.99
CA GLU A 6 5.27 3.24 19.83
C GLU A 6 5.31 1.76 19.39
N ALA A 7 4.19 1.21 18.89
CA ALA A 7 4.17 -0.14 18.34
C ALA A 7 4.94 -0.25 17.01
N CYS A 8 4.85 0.77 16.15
CA CYS A 8 5.71 0.87 14.97
C CYS A 8 7.18 1.06 15.35
N ARG A 9 7.50 1.84 16.39
CA ARG A 9 8.90 2.05 16.83
C ARG A 9 9.52 0.83 17.52
N SER A 10 8.73 0.07 18.29
CA SER A 10 9.21 -1.11 19.03
C SER A 10 9.43 -2.34 18.14
N SER A 11 8.72 -2.43 17.00
CA SER A 11 8.91 -3.50 16.01
C SER A 11 10.21 -3.37 15.19
N ILE A 12 10.75 -2.16 15.04
CA ILE A 12 12.07 -1.91 14.42
C ILE A 12 13.19 -2.67 15.17
N LYS A 13 13.05 -2.86 16.49
CA LYS A 13 14.05 -3.56 17.32
C LYS A 13 13.92 -5.09 17.28
N ASN A 14 12.80 -5.63 16.80
CA ASN A 14 12.50 -7.07 16.77
C ASN A 14 12.14 -7.52 15.35
N ARG A 15 13.01 -7.28 14.37
CA ARG A 15 12.90 -7.91 13.03
C ARG A 15 13.10 -9.41 13.19
N SER A 16 12.02 -10.17 13.13
CA SER A 16 12.04 -11.63 13.20
C SER A 16 11.30 -12.19 12.01
N GLY A 17 12.01 -12.82 11.07
CA GLY A 17 11.48 -13.96 10.33
C GLY A 17 11.56 -13.94 8.80
N TYR A 18 11.92 -12.83 8.14
CA TYR A 18 12.08 -12.79 6.68
C TYR A 18 13.43 -12.19 6.31
N HIS A 19 14.16 -12.90 5.44
CA HIS A 19 15.42 -12.47 4.83
C HIS A 19 15.27 -12.63 3.32
N GLU A 20 15.73 -11.63 2.58
CA GLU A 20 15.61 -11.57 1.14
C GLU A 20 16.53 -12.61 0.48
N GLN A 21 16.05 -13.25 -0.58
CA GLN A 21 16.85 -14.24 -1.31
C GLN A 21 17.89 -13.60 -2.25
N PHE A 22 17.78 -12.29 -2.52
CA PHE A 22 18.70 -11.58 -3.40
C PHE A 22 18.72 -10.06 -3.16
N ILE A 23 19.76 -9.42 -3.70
CA ILE A 23 19.90 -7.98 -3.85
C ILE A 23 20.13 -7.64 -5.34
N ALA A 24 19.49 -6.59 -5.84
CA ALA A 24 19.62 -6.12 -7.23
C ALA A 24 19.47 -4.59 -7.37
N PRO A 25 20.45 -3.79 -6.93
CA PRO A 25 20.37 -2.32 -6.93
C PRO A 25 20.29 -1.71 -8.34
N ASP A 26 20.78 -2.40 -9.36
CA ASP A 26 20.77 -1.95 -10.76
C ASP A 26 19.54 -2.43 -11.54
N ALA A 27 18.66 -3.21 -10.90
CA ALA A 27 17.40 -3.64 -11.49
C ALA A 27 16.36 -2.53 -11.40
N HIS A 28 15.63 -2.31 -12.48
CA HIS A 28 14.51 -1.37 -12.56
C HIS A 28 13.25 -2.13 -12.91
N ILE A 29 12.23 -2.02 -12.05
CA ILE A 29 10.92 -2.61 -12.30
C ILE A 29 9.84 -1.55 -12.27
N LEU A 30 8.75 -1.83 -12.99
CA LEU A 30 7.52 -1.05 -12.94
C LEU A 30 6.41 -1.90 -12.34
N VAL A 31 5.67 -1.33 -11.39
CA VAL A 31 4.49 -1.96 -10.79
C VAL A 31 3.27 -1.11 -11.12
N VAL A 32 2.24 -1.73 -11.69
CA VAL A 32 1.03 -1.05 -12.16
C VAL A 32 -0.19 -1.65 -11.48
N ASP A 33 -0.93 -0.83 -10.75
CA ASP A 33 -2.12 -1.23 -9.99
C ASP A 33 -2.96 0.02 -9.70
N ASP A 34 -4.28 -0.02 -9.93
CA ASP A 34 -5.16 1.13 -9.71
C ASP A 34 -5.39 1.45 -8.23
N ASN A 35 -5.02 0.51 -7.35
CA ASN A 35 -5.08 0.71 -5.92
C ASN A 35 -3.69 1.09 -5.38
N HIS A 36 -3.55 2.36 -5.01
CA HIS A 36 -2.34 2.90 -4.38
C HIS A 36 -1.80 2.04 -3.22
N MET A 37 -2.68 1.39 -2.45
CA MET A 37 -2.26 0.52 -1.35
C MET A 37 -1.54 -0.74 -1.82
N ASN A 38 -1.93 -1.32 -2.95
CA ASN A 38 -1.23 -2.46 -3.52
C ASN A 38 0.18 -2.05 -3.97
N LEU A 39 0.34 -0.85 -4.53
CA LEU A 39 1.64 -0.30 -4.92
C LEU A 39 2.56 -0.11 -3.70
N VAL A 40 2.03 0.44 -2.59
CA VAL A 40 2.77 0.61 -1.33
C VAL A 40 3.20 -0.74 -0.76
N VAL A 41 2.29 -1.72 -0.71
CA VAL A 41 2.62 -3.08 -0.26
C VAL A 41 3.73 -3.67 -1.12
N PHE A 42 3.59 -3.64 -2.45
CA PHE A 42 4.56 -4.21 -3.37
C PHE A 42 5.97 -3.62 -3.17
N LYS A 43 6.08 -2.29 -3.08
CA LYS A 43 7.34 -1.60 -2.77
C LYS A 43 7.95 -2.08 -1.46
N ASN A 44 7.14 -2.28 -0.43
CA ASN A 44 7.62 -2.76 0.85
C ASN A 44 8.06 -4.22 0.84
N LEU A 45 7.40 -5.09 0.06
CA LEU A 45 7.80 -6.49 -0.07
C LEU A 45 9.23 -6.64 -0.62
N LEU A 46 9.68 -5.67 -1.43
CA LEU A 46 10.99 -5.68 -2.09
C LEU A 46 11.99 -4.68 -1.53
N LYS A 47 11.62 -3.93 -0.48
CA LYS A 47 12.41 -2.79 0.02
C LYS A 47 13.87 -3.14 0.31
N GLN A 48 14.13 -4.32 0.86
CA GLN A 48 15.46 -4.76 1.25
C GLN A 48 16.25 -5.40 0.09
N THR A 49 15.59 -5.78 -1.01
CA THR A 49 16.27 -6.27 -2.22
C THR A 49 17.00 -5.16 -2.99
N GLN A 50 16.78 -3.89 -2.61
CA GLN A 50 17.34 -2.68 -3.23
C GLN A 50 16.97 -2.47 -4.70
N VAL A 51 16.05 -3.27 -5.25
CA VAL A 51 15.49 -3.06 -6.60
C VAL A 51 14.88 -1.66 -6.69
N GLN A 52 15.10 -0.99 -7.82
CA GLN A 52 14.49 0.31 -8.09
C GLN A 52 13.08 0.11 -8.65
N ILE A 53 12.08 0.72 -8.00
CA ILE A 53 10.66 0.46 -8.27
C ILE A 53 9.95 1.75 -8.63
N ASP A 54 9.57 1.88 -9.90
CA ASP A 54 8.60 2.87 -10.35
C ASP A 54 7.18 2.30 -10.19
N THR A 55 6.20 3.18 -9.97
CA THR A 55 4.80 2.79 -9.76
C THR A 55 3.87 3.57 -10.66
N ALA A 56 2.82 2.93 -11.16
CA ALA A 56 1.74 3.55 -11.91
C ALA A 56 0.37 3.13 -11.37
N GLU A 57 -0.55 4.08 -11.30
CA GLU A 57 -1.93 3.92 -10.80
C GLU A 57 -2.94 3.67 -11.94
N SER A 58 -2.49 3.55 -13.19
CA SER A 58 -3.35 3.26 -14.32
C SER A 58 -2.59 2.70 -15.52
N GLY A 59 -3.33 2.07 -16.43
CA GLY A 59 -2.79 1.66 -17.73
C GLY A 59 -2.22 2.82 -18.55
N MET A 60 -2.82 4.02 -18.47
CA MET A 60 -2.31 5.21 -19.17
C MET A 60 -0.96 5.66 -18.64
N GLN A 61 -0.82 5.77 -17.32
CA GLN A 61 0.46 6.14 -16.69
C GLN A 61 1.54 5.08 -16.95
N CYS A 62 1.17 3.79 -16.99
CA CYS A 62 2.07 2.72 -17.42
C CYS A 62 2.61 2.96 -18.84
N LEU A 63 1.73 3.30 -19.78
CA LEU A 63 2.12 3.58 -21.17
C LEU A 63 3.06 4.79 -21.27
N GLU A 64 2.84 5.85 -20.48
CA GLU A 64 3.72 7.02 -20.45
C GLU A 64 5.12 6.67 -19.91
N LEU A 65 5.21 5.98 -18.77
CA LEU A 65 6.49 5.58 -18.17
C LEU A 65 7.27 4.63 -19.07
N THR A 66 6.60 3.68 -19.72
CA THR A 66 7.23 2.68 -20.59
C THR A 66 7.77 3.26 -21.91
N GLN A 67 7.38 4.48 -22.30
CA GLN A 67 8.01 5.22 -23.40
C GLN A 67 9.30 5.92 -22.97
N GLN A 68 9.37 6.36 -21.71
CA GLN A 68 10.47 7.18 -21.21
C GLN A 68 11.62 6.35 -20.64
N ARG A 69 11.32 5.19 -20.06
CA ARG A 69 12.29 4.36 -19.34
C ARG A 69 12.22 2.90 -19.77
N LYS A 70 13.38 2.25 -19.87
CA LYS A 70 13.47 0.79 -20.00
C LYS A 70 13.37 0.14 -18.61
N TYR A 71 12.49 -0.84 -18.48
CA TYR A 71 12.39 -1.70 -17.30
C TYR A 71 12.94 -3.09 -17.61
N ASP A 72 13.43 -3.75 -16.56
CA ASP A 72 13.86 -5.14 -16.60
C ASP A 72 12.67 -6.10 -16.45
N VAL A 73 11.70 -5.75 -15.61
CA VAL A 73 10.44 -6.50 -15.41
C VAL A 73 9.30 -5.53 -15.14
N ILE A 74 8.09 -5.84 -15.64
CA ILE A 74 6.87 -5.08 -15.37
C ILE A 74 5.85 -6.00 -14.70
N PHE A 75 5.29 -5.57 -13.59
CA PHE A 75 4.14 -6.21 -12.95
C PHE A 75 2.90 -5.38 -13.23
N LEU A 76 1.87 -6.02 -13.80
CA LEU A 76 0.71 -5.31 -14.33
C LEU A 76 -0.58 -5.94 -13.82
N ASP A 77 -1.37 -5.17 -13.09
CA ASP A 77 -2.70 -5.61 -12.69
C ASP A 77 -3.60 -5.88 -13.89
N HIS A 78 -4.30 -7.00 -13.84
CA HIS A 78 -5.24 -7.38 -14.87
C HIS A 78 -6.47 -6.48 -14.88
N MET A 79 -7.00 -6.12 -13.70
CA MET A 79 -8.31 -5.47 -13.57
C MET A 79 -8.15 -4.03 -13.11
N MET A 80 -8.09 -3.09 -14.05
CA MET A 80 -8.02 -1.65 -13.75
C MET A 80 -9.19 -0.90 -14.43
N PRO A 81 -9.64 0.24 -13.87
CA PRO A 81 -10.62 1.12 -14.50
C PRO A 81 -10.13 1.65 -15.86
N HIS A 82 -11.08 1.91 -16.76
CA HIS A 82 -10.89 2.47 -18.10
C HIS A 82 -10.11 1.59 -19.09
N LYS A 83 -8.89 1.15 -18.73
CA LYS A 83 -8.01 0.30 -19.54
C LYS A 83 -7.49 -0.84 -18.69
N ASP A 84 -7.80 -2.07 -19.09
CA ASP A 84 -7.39 -3.25 -18.35
C ASP A 84 -5.92 -3.63 -18.63
N GLY A 85 -5.39 -4.62 -17.90
CA GLY A 85 -4.00 -5.05 -18.04
C GLY A 85 -3.68 -5.70 -19.38
N ILE A 86 -4.64 -6.37 -20.04
CA ILE A 86 -4.43 -6.99 -21.35
C ILE A 86 -4.33 -5.90 -22.42
N GLU A 87 -5.27 -4.95 -22.42
CA GLU A 87 -5.25 -3.79 -23.33
C GLU A 87 -3.96 -2.98 -23.15
N THR A 88 -3.58 -2.71 -21.89
CA THR A 88 -2.34 -2.00 -21.56
C THR A 88 -1.11 -2.73 -22.08
N LEU A 89 -1.05 -4.05 -21.93
CA LEU A 89 0.05 -4.88 -22.46
C LEU A 89 0.14 -4.76 -23.98
N HIS A 90 -0.97 -4.93 -24.70
CA HIS A 90 -0.98 -4.88 -26.17
C HIS A 90 -0.53 -3.51 -26.68
N GLU A 91 -1.10 -2.43 -26.14
CA GLU A 91 -0.70 -1.07 -26.52
C GLU A 91 0.77 -0.80 -26.21
N MET A 92 1.29 -1.25 -25.06
CA MET A 92 2.70 -1.12 -24.70
C MET A 92 3.63 -1.80 -25.72
N ARG A 93 3.24 -2.98 -26.22
CA ARG A 93 4.02 -3.71 -27.24
C ARG A 93 3.98 -3.03 -28.62
N GLU A 94 2.94 -2.26 -28.90
CA GLU A 94 2.76 -1.55 -30.18
C GLU A 94 3.42 -0.16 -30.20
N GLN A 95 3.77 0.41 -29.04
CA GLN A 95 4.42 1.72 -28.94
C GLN A 95 5.59 1.89 -29.91
N ARG A 96 5.55 2.93 -30.75
CA ARG A 96 6.59 3.22 -31.74
C ARG A 96 7.91 3.53 -31.03
N ASN A 97 8.99 2.84 -31.40
CA ASN A 97 10.28 2.89 -30.69
C ASN A 97 10.18 2.52 -29.19
N GLY A 98 9.16 1.75 -28.80
CA GLY A 98 8.92 1.39 -27.39
C GLY A 98 10.09 0.62 -26.79
N LEU A 99 10.65 1.17 -25.71
CA LEU A 99 11.78 0.57 -24.98
C LEU A 99 11.40 -0.80 -24.39
N ASN A 100 10.12 -0.99 -24.07
CA ASN A 100 9.62 -2.14 -23.33
C ASN A 100 8.93 -3.21 -24.19
N ARG A 101 9.13 -3.23 -25.51
CA ARG A 101 8.52 -4.23 -26.42
C ARG A 101 8.88 -5.68 -26.12
N SER A 102 10.03 -5.93 -25.51
CA SER A 102 10.49 -7.28 -25.11
C SER A 102 10.60 -7.46 -23.60
N THR A 103 10.29 -6.43 -22.80
CA THR A 103 10.37 -6.53 -21.33
C THR A 103 9.42 -7.60 -20.82
N PRO A 104 9.86 -8.54 -19.98
CA PRO A 104 8.97 -9.48 -19.31
C PRO A 104 7.84 -8.76 -18.57
N VAL A 105 6.60 -9.16 -18.83
CA VAL A 105 5.42 -8.64 -18.13
C VAL A 105 4.74 -9.77 -17.37
N ILE A 106 4.58 -9.59 -16.06
CA ILE A 106 3.96 -10.55 -15.15
C ILE A 106 2.59 -10.01 -14.76
N CYS A 107 1.54 -10.77 -15.03
CA CYS A 107 0.18 -10.39 -14.69
C CYS A 107 -0.05 -10.49 -13.18
N LEU A 108 -0.59 -9.45 -12.54
CA LEU A 108 -1.13 -9.53 -11.20
C LEU A 108 -2.64 -9.80 -11.31
N THR A 109 -3.13 -10.84 -10.65
CA THR A 109 -4.54 -11.23 -10.76
C THR A 109 -5.09 -11.72 -9.44
N ALA A 110 -6.31 -11.35 -9.09
CA ALA A 110 -6.98 -11.92 -7.94
C ALA A 110 -7.80 -13.20 -8.27
N ASN A 111 -7.70 -13.71 -9.49
CA ASN A 111 -8.40 -14.92 -9.93
C ASN A 111 -7.42 -15.98 -10.46
N ALA A 112 -7.42 -17.16 -9.82
CA ALA A 112 -6.51 -18.28 -10.11
C ALA A 112 -7.23 -19.53 -10.59
N VAL A 113 -8.41 -19.37 -11.20
CA VAL A 113 -9.20 -20.50 -11.73
C VAL A 113 -8.43 -21.31 -12.77
N SER A 114 -8.79 -22.59 -12.90
CA SER A 114 -8.25 -23.46 -13.96
C SER A 114 -8.39 -22.80 -15.34
N GLY A 115 -7.32 -22.79 -16.13
CA GLY A 115 -7.28 -22.10 -17.43
C GLY A 115 -6.83 -20.63 -17.38
N ALA A 116 -6.73 -20.01 -16.19
CA ALA A 116 -6.33 -18.61 -16.08
C ALA A 116 -4.89 -18.38 -16.58
N ARG A 117 -3.98 -19.31 -16.27
CA ARG A 117 -2.58 -19.25 -16.72
C ARG A 117 -2.50 -19.24 -18.25
N GLU A 118 -3.17 -20.18 -18.90
CA GLU A 118 -3.20 -20.32 -20.35
C GLU A 118 -3.77 -19.05 -21.00
N LYS A 119 -4.81 -18.45 -20.40
CA LYS A 119 -5.39 -17.18 -20.87
C LYS A 119 -4.38 -16.03 -20.81
N TYR A 120 -3.65 -15.86 -19.70
CA TYR A 120 -2.68 -14.78 -19.58
C TYR A 120 -1.48 -14.96 -20.51
N LEU A 121 -0.97 -16.18 -20.64
CA LEU A 121 0.10 -16.48 -21.58
C LEU A 121 -0.33 -16.26 -23.03
N ALA A 122 -1.56 -16.68 -23.40
CA ALA A 122 -2.12 -16.43 -24.72
C ALA A 122 -2.32 -14.94 -25.02
N ALA A 123 -2.59 -14.13 -23.99
CA ALA A 123 -2.65 -12.68 -24.10
C ALA A 123 -1.26 -12.01 -24.25
N GLY A 124 -0.16 -12.74 -24.04
CA GLY A 124 1.21 -12.26 -24.22
C GLY A 124 1.96 -11.93 -22.92
N PHE A 125 1.40 -12.25 -21.74
CA PHE A 125 2.14 -12.20 -20.49
C PHE A 125 3.19 -13.30 -20.42
N ASN A 126 4.26 -13.05 -19.68
CA ASN A 126 5.34 -14.02 -19.48
C ASN A 126 5.05 -14.96 -18.31
N ASP A 127 4.34 -14.47 -17.29
CA ASP A 127 3.85 -15.26 -16.16
C ASP A 127 2.70 -14.52 -15.45
N TYR A 128 2.20 -15.09 -14.35
CA TYR A 128 1.22 -14.45 -13.49
C TYR A 128 1.48 -14.70 -12.00
N LEU A 129 1.08 -13.75 -11.17
CA LEU A 129 1.06 -13.85 -9.72
C LEU A 129 -0.36 -13.58 -9.21
N THR A 130 -0.79 -14.47 -8.33
CA THR A 130 -2.10 -14.36 -7.68
C THR A 130 -2.02 -13.38 -6.52
N LYS A 131 -2.93 -12.41 -6.46
CA LYS A 131 -3.14 -11.55 -5.29
C LYS A 131 -3.86 -12.35 -4.17
N PRO A 132 -3.49 -12.20 -2.89
CA PRO A 132 -2.42 -11.32 -2.37
C PRO A 132 -1.02 -11.83 -2.72
N ILE A 133 -0.10 -10.90 -3.02
CA ILE A 133 1.25 -11.22 -3.46
C ILE A 133 2.13 -11.52 -2.24
N PHE A 134 2.89 -12.60 -2.33
CA PHE A 134 3.79 -13.05 -1.28
C PHE A 134 5.23 -12.73 -1.67
N SER A 135 6.03 -12.24 -0.72
CA SER A 135 7.45 -11.91 -0.88
C SER A 135 8.23 -13.04 -1.53
N LYS A 136 8.08 -14.28 -1.03
CA LYS A 136 8.74 -15.45 -1.60
C LYS A 136 8.41 -15.66 -3.08
N LYS A 137 7.12 -15.63 -3.46
CA LYS A 137 6.70 -15.80 -4.86
C LYS A 137 7.14 -14.63 -5.74
N LEU A 138 7.13 -13.43 -5.18
CA LEU A 138 7.56 -12.23 -5.89
C LEU A 138 9.07 -12.25 -6.15
N GLU A 139 9.87 -12.64 -5.15
CA GLU A 139 11.31 -12.84 -5.30
C GLU A 139 11.63 -13.98 -6.27
N GLU A 140 10.94 -15.12 -6.18
CA GLU A 140 11.08 -16.22 -7.14
C GLU A 140 10.81 -15.74 -8.58
N ALA A 141 9.75 -14.94 -8.78
CA ALA A 141 9.44 -14.36 -10.08
C ALA A 141 10.54 -13.40 -10.55
N LEU A 142 11.04 -12.52 -9.68
CA LEU A 142 12.14 -11.61 -10.01
C LEU A 142 13.44 -12.36 -10.33
N ILE A 143 13.79 -13.38 -9.56
CA ILE A 143 14.97 -14.21 -9.82
C ILE A 143 14.89 -14.88 -11.20
N ASN A 144 13.69 -15.28 -11.62
CA ASN A 144 13.47 -15.92 -12.91
C ASN A 144 13.51 -14.94 -14.10
N PHE A 145 13.07 -13.69 -13.92
CA PHE A 145 12.87 -12.74 -15.02
C PHE A 145 13.86 -11.56 -15.06
N LEU A 146 14.53 -11.24 -13.96
CA LEU A 146 15.59 -10.22 -13.97
C LEU A 146 16.84 -10.74 -14.71
N PRO A 147 17.61 -9.85 -15.35
CA PRO A 147 18.92 -10.19 -15.90
C PRO A 147 19.84 -10.75 -14.81
N ARG A 148 20.45 -11.91 -15.05
CA ARG A 148 21.25 -12.63 -14.03
C ARG A 148 22.42 -11.79 -13.51
N GLU A 149 23.02 -10.98 -14.37
CA GLU A 149 24.11 -10.07 -14.05
C GLU A 149 23.72 -8.94 -13.06
N LYS A 150 22.42 -8.67 -12.90
CA LYS A 150 21.91 -7.68 -11.94
C LYS A 150 21.54 -8.28 -10.58
N ILE A 151 21.57 -9.60 -10.45
CA ILE A 151 21.12 -10.31 -9.25
C ILE A 151 22.34 -10.80 -8.47
N SER A 152 22.41 -10.41 -7.20
CA SER A 152 23.30 -11.00 -6.21
C SER A 152 22.47 -11.88 -5.27
N ILE A 153 22.52 -13.20 -5.49
CA ILE A 153 21.83 -14.17 -4.62
C ILE A 153 22.48 -14.12 -3.24
N ILE A 154 21.66 -14.02 -2.21
CA ILE A 154 22.10 -14.14 -0.82
C ILE A 154 21.96 -15.61 -0.44
N ASP A 155 23.04 -16.20 0.05
CA ASP A 155 23.01 -17.58 0.55
C ASP A 155 22.31 -17.59 1.93
N VAL A 156 21.02 -17.92 1.95
CA VAL A 156 20.17 -17.85 3.15
C VAL A 156 20.18 -19.15 3.97
N ASP A 157 21.23 -19.97 3.83
CA ASP A 157 21.33 -21.30 4.44
C ASP A 157 21.49 -21.29 5.99
N GLN A 158 21.30 -20.17 6.69
CA GLN A 158 21.47 -20.10 8.16
C GLN A 158 20.41 -19.34 8.97
N LEU A 159 19.27 -18.89 8.43
CA LEU A 159 18.34 -18.05 9.19
C LEU A 159 16.84 -18.40 9.06
N GLU A 160 16.50 -19.68 8.84
CA GLU A 160 15.18 -20.19 9.24
C GLU A 160 15.13 -20.28 10.77
N ASN A 161 14.90 -19.15 11.45
CA ASN A 161 14.35 -19.20 12.79
C ASN A 161 12.85 -19.46 12.65
N ASP A 162 12.50 -20.73 12.79
CA ASP A 162 11.16 -21.32 12.91
C ASP A 162 10.45 -20.84 14.21
N LYS A 163 10.58 -19.55 14.54
CA LYS A 163 9.87 -18.94 15.66
C LYS A 163 8.44 -18.66 15.19
N PRO A 164 7.42 -19.14 15.91
CA PRO A 164 6.04 -18.86 15.55
C PRO A 164 5.82 -17.35 15.48
N LEU A 165 5.19 -16.89 14.41
CA LEU A 165 4.86 -15.48 14.19
C LEU A 165 4.02 -14.97 15.38
N GLU A 166 4.64 -14.19 16.26
CA GLU A 166 3.97 -13.62 17.43
C GLU A 166 3.09 -12.45 17.01
N ILE A 167 1.83 -12.44 17.43
CA ILE A 167 0.91 -11.34 17.16
C ILE A 167 1.32 -10.15 18.04
N PRO A 168 1.69 -8.99 17.44
CA PRO A 168 2.06 -7.81 18.19
C PRO A 168 0.96 -7.34 19.15
N PRO A 169 1.30 -6.82 20.35
CA PRO A 169 0.33 -6.42 21.38
C PRO A 169 -0.76 -5.46 20.87
N VAL A 170 -0.41 -4.54 19.98
CA VAL A 170 -1.33 -3.57 19.38
C VAL A 170 -2.45 -4.22 18.55
N LEU A 171 -2.23 -5.43 18.01
CA LEU A 171 -3.24 -6.17 17.24
C LEU A 171 -4.09 -7.12 18.09
N LYS A 172 -3.73 -7.34 19.36
CA LYS A 172 -4.50 -8.21 20.28
C LYS A 172 -5.99 -7.84 20.39
N PRO A 173 -6.42 -6.57 20.33
CA PRO A 173 -7.84 -6.23 20.31
C PRO A 173 -8.63 -6.91 19.17
N LEU A 174 -7.99 -7.11 18.01
CA LEU A 174 -8.63 -7.73 16.84
C LEU A 174 -8.81 -9.24 17.00
N MET A 175 -8.05 -9.90 17.88
CA MET A 175 -8.14 -11.35 18.09
C MET A 175 -9.52 -11.82 18.57
N LYS A 176 -10.34 -10.91 19.10
CA LYS A 176 -11.68 -11.22 19.63
C LYS A 176 -12.74 -11.38 18.53
N PHE A 177 -12.47 -10.90 17.32
CA PHE A 177 -13.51 -10.69 16.33
C PHE A 177 -13.61 -11.81 15.27
N ASP A 178 -12.67 -12.76 15.22
CA ASP A 178 -12.61 -13.89 14.26
C ASP A 178 -12.89 -13.53 12.77
N LEU A 179 -12.79 -12.25 12.43
CA LEU A 179 -13.05 -11.70 11.09
C LEU A 179 -11.76 -11.49 10.27
N ILE A 180 -10.62 -11.47 10.96
CA ILE A 180 -9.30 -11.22 10.37
C ILE A 180 -8.34 -12.29 10.88
N ASP A 181 -7.79 -13.10 9.98
CA ASP A 181 -6.63 -13.93 10.31
C ASP A 181 -5.37 -13.04 10.40
N LEU A 182 -5.05 -12.61 11.62
CA LEU A 182 -3.92 -11.72 11.88
C LEU A 182 -2.58 -12.35 11.52
N LYS A 183 -2.44 -13.67 11.64
CA LYS A 183 -1.18 -14.35 11.27
C LYS A 183 -1.00 -14.31 9.76
N LEU A 184 -2.08 -14.56 9.04
CA LEU A 184 -2.10 -14.49 7.58
C LEU A 184 -1.88 -13.06 7.08
N GLY A 185 -2.56 -12.07 7.67
CA GLY A 185 -2.36 -10.66 7.36
C GLY A 185 -0.93 -10.19 7.61
N LEU A 186 -0.32 -10.55 8.74
CA LEU A 186 1.10 -10.23 9.02
C LEU A 186 2.04 -10.93 8.03
N LYS A 187 1.76 -12.19 7.68
CA LYS A 187 2.53 -12.93 6.67
C LYS A 187 2.46 -12.26 5.30
N TYR A 188 1.32 -11.70 4.91
CA TYR A 188 1.13 -11.06 3.59
C TYR A 188 1.79 -9.68 3.49
N ASN A 189 2.10 -9.04 4.62
CA ASN A 189 2.62 -7.68 4.67
C ASN A 189 4.05 -7.59 5.21
N ASN A 190 4.70 -8.74 5.50
CA ASN A 190 6.05 -8.93 6.06
C ASN A 190 6.33 -8.29 7.43
N SER A 191 5.69 -7.17 7.76
CA SER A 191 5.90 -6.47 9.00
C SER A 191 4.64 -5.76 9.46
N ILE A 192 4.58 -5.51 10.76
CA ILE A 192 3.53 -4.70 11.36
C ILE A 192 3.54 -3.25 10.85
N GLU A 193 4.71 -2.74 10.47
CA GLU A 193 4.92 -1.37 9.97
C GLU A 193 4.17 -1.13 8.66
N VAL A 194 3.96 -2.18 7.86
CA VAL A 194 3.14 -2.15 6.64
C VAL A 194 1.69 -2.49 6.97
N TYR A 195 1.50 -3.50 7.82
CA TYR A 195 0.18 -4.04 8.11
C TYR A 195 -0.75 -3.04 8.83
N LEU A 196 -0.24 -2.29 9.81
CA LEU A 196 -1.04 -1.32 10.56
C LEU A 196 -1.53 -0.13 9.70
N PRO A 197 -0.68 0.55 8.91
CA PRO A 197 -1.14 1.57 7.97
C PRO A 197 -2.17 1.03 6.98
N LEU A 198 -2.00 -0.21 6.50
CA LEU A 198 -2.96 -0.84 5.59
C LEU A 198 -4.33 -1.00 6.24
N LEU A 199 -4.38 -1.55 7.46
CA LEU A 199 -5.63 -1.66 8.24
C LEU A 199 -6.28 -0.28 8.44
N LYS A 200 -5.48 0.77 8.65
CA LYS A 200 -5.95 2.15 8.82
C LYS A 200 -6.54 2.73 7.53
N VAL A 201 -5.92 2.50 6.37
CA VAL A 201 -6.45 2.96 5.08
C VAL A 201 -7.74 2.24 4.72
N ILE A 202 -7.83 0.93 4.97
CA ILE A 202 -9.05 0.16 4.77
C ILE A 202 -10.16 0.71 5.68
N TYR A 203 -9.87 0.93 6.97
CA TYR A 203 -10.83 1.53 7.91
C TYR A 203 -11.37 2.89 7.44
N LYS A 204 -10.50 3.78 6.94
CA LYS A 204 -10.89 5.12 6.47
C LYS A 204 -11.68 5.10 5.16
N SER A 205 -11.37 4.17 4.25
CA SER A 205 -12.00 4.10 2.93
C SER A 205 -13.28 3.25 2.89
N LEU A 206 -13.55 2.46 3.94
CA LEU A 206 -14.63 1.48 3.95
C LEU A 206 -16.01 2.11 3.72
N ASP A 207 -16.34 3.22 4.38
CA ASP A 207 -17.64 3.89 4.22
C ASP A 207 -17.84 4.39 2.79
N LYS A 208 -16.81 5.03 2.23
CA LYS A 208 -16.84 5.51 0.84
C LYS A 208 -17.03 4.35 -0.12
N ASN A 209 -16.31 3.24 0.07
CA ASN A 209 -16.42 2.08 -0.80
C ASN A 209 -17.82 1.44 -0.73
N ILE A 210 -18.44 1.38 0.45
CA ILE A 210 -19.83 0.92 0.61
C ILE A 210 -20.78 1.83 -0.19
N LEU A 211 -20.67 3.15 -0.03
CA LEU A 211 -21.49 4.12 -0.77
C LEU A 211 -21.30 4.01 -2.29
N ASP A 212 -20.06 3.88 -2.76
CA ASP A 212 -19.75 3.71 -4.19
C ASP A 212 -20.41 2.43 -4.75
N ILE A 213 -20.37 1.31 -4.01
CA ILE A 213 -20.98 0.04 -4.43
C ILE A 213 -22.51 0.18 -4.47
N GLU A 214 -23.13 0.79 -3.44
CA GLU A 214 -24.57 1.07 -3.43
C GLU A 214 -25.00 1.92 -4.64
N GLN A 215 -24.21 2.95 -4.96
CA GLN A 215 -24.49 3.83 -6.08
C GLN A 215 -24.41 3.09 -7.41
N CYS A 216 -23.41 2.22 -7.60
CA CYS A 216 -23.32 1.38 -8.79
C CYS A 216 -24.56 0.49 -8.99
N VAL A 217 -25.12 -0.06 -7.90
CA VAL A 217 -26.36 -0.86 -7.96
C VAL A 217 -27.56 0.02 -8.34
N LYS A 218 -27.69 1.21 -7.74
CA LYS A 218 -28.78 2.17 -8.05
C LYS A 218 -28.75 2.60 -9.52
N ASP A 219 -27.57 2.89 -10.04
CA ASP A 219 -27.37 3.34 -11.42
C ASP A 219 -27.33 2.19 -12.43
N CYS A 220 -27.47 0.93 -11.98
CA CYS A 220 -27.32 -0.27 -12.79
C CYS A 220 -25.97 -0.33 -13.55
N ASN A 221 -24.92 0.28 -12.99
CA ASN A 221 -23.57 0.30 -13.54
C ASN A 221 -22.78 -0.95 -13.09
N TRP A 222 -23.06 -2.09 -13.73
CA TRP A 222 -22.49 -3.38 -13.37
C TRP A 222 -20.98 -3.50 -13.68
N LYS A 223 -20.49 -2.71 -14.63
CA LYS A 223 -19.06 -2.68 -14.97
C LYS A 223 -18.27 -2.09 -13.79
N ASP A 224 -18.65 -0.91 -13.33
CA ASP A 224 -17.97 -0.26 -12.21
C ASP A 224 -18.23 -0.99 -10.89
N TYR A 225 -19.44 -1.54 -10.70
CA TYR A 225 -19.73 -2.45 -9.58
C TYR A 225 -18.70 -3.58 -9.47
N THR A 226 -18.43 -4.27 -10.59
CA THR A 226 -17.49 -5.39 -10.65
C THR A 226 -16.08 -4.95 -10.26
N VAL A 227 -15.66 -3.76 -10.73
CA VAL A 227 -14.35 -3.18 -10.38
C VAL A 227 -14.28 -2.86 -8.89
N LYS A 228 -15.29 -2.20 -8.32
CA LYS A 228 -15.31 -1.83 -6.89
C LYS A 228 -15.29 -3.05 -5.97
N VAL A 229 -16.08 -4.07 -6.28
CA VAL A 229 -16.09 -5.34 -5.54
C VAL A 229 -14.76 -6.08 -5.69
N HIS A 230 -14.13 -6.02 -6.88
CA HIS A 230 -12.79 -6.56 -7.08
C HIS A 230 -11.74 -5.89 -6.16
N SER A 231 -11.78 -4.56 -6.04
CA SER A 231 -10.86 -3.82 -5.15
C SER A 231 -11.05 -4.21 -3.68
N ILE A 232 -12.31 -4.39 -3.23
CA ILE A 232 -12.62 -4.89 -1.88
C ILE A 232 -12.10 -6.30 -1.68
N LYS A 233 -12.33 -7.21 -2.64
CA LYS A 233 -11.83 -8.57 -2.58
C LYS A 233 -10.32 -8.62 -2.35
N SER A 234 -9.57 -7.89 -3.18
CA SER A 234 -8.11 -7.85 -3.11
C SER A 234 -7.63 -7.29 -1.77
N SER A 235 -8.21 -6.17 -1.32
CA SER A 235 -7.86 -5.53 -0.05
C SER A 235 -8.19 -6.40 1.17
N ALA A 236 -9.35 -7.06 1.16
CA ALA A 236 -9.78 -7.95 2.24
C ALA A 236 -8.86 -9.17 2.37
N ARG A 237 -8.51 -9.81 1.24
CA ARG A 237 -7.55 -10.91 1.25
C ARG A 237 -6.18 -10.45 1.73
N GLN A 238 -5.72 -9.27 1.32
CA GLN A 238 -4.42 -8.73 1.73
C GLN A 238 -4.27 -8.57 3.24
N ILE A 239 -5.38 -8.34 3.97
CA ILE A 239 -5.36 -8.27 5.43
C ILE A 239 -5.76 -9.56 6.13
N GLY A 240 -5.99 -10.65 5.40
CA GLY A 240 -6.42 -11.93 6.00
C GLY A 240 -7.92 -11.99 6.33
N ALA A 241 -8.74 -11.07 5.82
CA ALA A 241 -10.20 -11.12 5.91
C ALA A 241 -10.79 -12.01 4.80
N THR A 242 -10.37 -13.28 4.77
CA THR A 242 -10.63 -14.22 3.66
C THR A 242 -12.12 -14.40 3.36
N ALA A 243 -12.96 -14.51 4.39
CA ALA A 243 -14.41 -14.69 4.22
C ALA A 243 -15.08 -13.48 3.53
N ILE A 244 -14.59 -12.26 3.71
CA ILE A 244 -15.06 -11.08 2.97
C ILE A 244 -14.56 -11.15 1.53
N GLY A 245 -13.31 -11.54 1.34
CA GLY A 245 -12.72 -11.74 0.00
C GLY A 245 -13.49 -12.77 -0.83
N ASP A 246 -13.93 -13.87 -0.23
CA ASP A 246 -14.62 -14.94 -0.95
C ASP A 246 -16.05 -14.53 -1.35
N GLU A 247 -16.79 -13.82 -0.50
CA GLU A 247 -18.09 -13.26 -0.87
C GLU A 247 -17.96 -12.19 -1.96
N ALA A 248 -16.95 -11.31 -1.85
CA ALA A 248 -16.64 -10.34 -2.89
C ALA A 248 -16.30 -11.04 -4.23
N GLN A 249 -15.62 -12.19 -4.19
CA GLN A 249 -15.34 -12.98 -5.40
C GLN A 249 -16.61 -13.50 -6.08
N LEU A 250 -17.61 -13.91 -5.30
CA LEU A 250 -18.89 -14.38 -5.85
C LEU A 250 -19.65 -13.25 -6.53
N LEU A 251 -19.72 -12.08 -5.89
CA LEU A 251 -20.35 -10.87 -6.45
C LEU A 251 -19.61 -10.35 -7.69
N GLU A 252 -18.27 -10.38 -7.69
CA GLU A 252 -17.46 -10.04 -8.87
C GLU A 252 -17.75 -10.99 -10.03
N ASN A 253 -17.85 -12.30 -9.78
CA ASN A 253 -18.17 -13.30 -10.81
C ASN A 253 -19.58 -13.07 -11.37
N ALA A 254 -20.56 -12.80 -10.50
CA ALA A 254 -21.92 -12.47 -10.91
C ALA A 254 -21.95 -11.20 -11.78
N GLY A 255 -21.16 -10.18 -11.43
CA GLY A 255 -20.98 -8.96 -12.24
C GLY A 255 -20.43 -9.26 -13.63
N LYS A 256 -19.38 -10.09 -13.72
CA LYS A 256 -18.78 -10.52 -15.00
C LYS A 256 -19.72 -11.36 -15.86
N ASN A 257 -20.54 -12.20 -15.24
CA ASN A 257 -21.47 -13.10 -15.93
C ASN A 257 -22.84 -12.46 -16.24
N GLY A 258 -23.10 -11.23 -15.78
CA GLY A 258 -24.39 -10.57 -15.94
C GLY A 258 -25.51 -11.17 -15.08
N GLU A 259 -25.18 -11.81 -13.96
CA GLU A 259 -26.13 -12.46 -13.04
C GLU A 259 -26.78 -11.44 -12.09
N ILE A 260 -27.48 -10.45 -12.64
CA ILE A 260 -27.99 -9.28 -11.90
C ILE A 260 -28.91 -9.67 -10.72
N LYS A 261 -29.73 -10.72 -10.88
CA LYS A 261 -30.61 -11.21 -9.80
C LYS A 261 -29.82 -11.71 -8.59
N TYR A 262 -28.65 -12.31 -8.81
CA TYR A 262 -27.78 -12.74 -7.72
C TYR A 262 -27.19 -11.52 -7.01
N ILE A 263 -26.68 -10.55 -7.76
CA ILE A 263 -26.15 -9.29 -7.21
C ILE A 263 -27.21 -8.59 -6.35
N GLN A 264 -28.43 -8.41 -6.87
CA GLN A 264 -29.53 -7.77 -6.13
C GLN A 264 -29.90 -8.50 -4.84
N LYS A 265 -29.74 -9.82 -4.79
CA LYS A 265 -30.04 -10.63 -3.61
C LYS A 265 -28.93 -10.59 -2.56
N GLU A 266 -27.68 -10.68 -3.00
CA GLU A 266 -26.52 -10.88 -2.11
C GLU A 266 -25.77 -9.59 -1.77
N ASN A 267 -26.03 -8.48 -2.48
CA ASN A 267 -25.33 -7.22 -2.25
C ASN A 267 -25.60 -6.62 -0.87
N GLU A 268 -26.87 -6.51 -0.45
CA GLU A 268 -27.17 -5.92 0.87
C GLU A 268 -26.61 -6.75 2.04
N PRO A 269 -26.74 -8.09 2.07
CA PRO A 269 -26.05 -8.92 3.06
C PRO A 269 -24.53 -8.69 3.09
N PHE A 270 -23.90 -8.56 1.92
CA PHE A 270 -22.46 -8.29 1.83
C PHE A 270 -22.09 -6.91 2.38
N LEU A 271 -22.88 -5.87 2.08
CA LEU A 271 -22.65 -4.52 2.62
C LEU A 271 -22.82 -4.46 4.13
N GLU A 272 -23.83 -5.14 4.69
CA GLU A 272 -23.99 -5.29 6.14
C GLU A 272 -22.76 -5.94 6.80
N LYS A 273 -22.21 -6.97 6.16
CA LYS A 273 -20.96 -7.59 6.63
C LYS A 273 -19.78 -6.62 6.60
N LEU A 274 -19.66 -5.78 5.56
CA LEU A 274 -18.64 -4.72 5.53
C LEU A 274 -18.85 -3.68 6.63
N ARG A 275 -20.09 -3.29 6.93
CA ARG A 275 -20.41 -2.36 8.03
C ARG A 275 -19.99 -2.97 9.38
N LEU A 276 -20.28 -4.24 9.61
CA LEU A 276 -19.84 -4.98 10.81
C LEU A 276 -18.32 -5.11 10.88
N PHE A 277 -17.66 -5.33 9.75
CA PHE A 277 -16.20 -5.42 9.66
C PHE A 277 -15.47 -4.15 10.13
N LYS A 278 -16.14 -3.00 10.06
CA LYS A 278 -15.59 -1.74 10.56
C LYS A 278 -15.40 -1.74 12.07
N GLU A 279 -16.23 -2.44 12.82
CA GLU A 279 -16.22 -2.42 14.29
C GLU A 279 -14.90 -2.95 14.88
N PRO A 280 -14.35 -4.12 14.48
CA PRO A 280 -13.03 -4.56 14.91
C PRO A 280 -11.94 -3.51 14.66
N LEU A 281 -11.90 -2.94 13.45
CA LEU A 281 -10.91 -1.93 13.08
C LEU A 281 -11.09 -0.64 13.87
N SER A 282 -12.32 -0.30 14.24
CA SER A 282 -12.62 0.81 15.13
C SER A 282 -11.96 0.64 16.50
N GLN A 283 -11.72 -0.57 17.00
CA GLN A 283 -10.98 -0.78 18.26
C GLN A 283 -9.53 -0.29 18.17
N LEU A 284 -8.97 -0.22 16.96
CA LEU A 284 -7.63 0.31 16.71
C LEU A 284 -7.65 1.80 16.37
N PHE A 285 -8.67 2.28 15.66
CA PHE A 285 -8.64 3.60 15.01
C PHE A 285 -9.77 4.57 15.41
N SER A 286 -10.81 4.14 16.13
CA SER A 286 -11.99 4.97 16.48
C SER A 286 -11.70 6.10 17.45
N LYS A 287 -10.50 6.12 18.07
CA LYS A 287 -10.03 7.25 18.87
C LYS A 287 -9.47 8.41 18.02
N GLU A 288 -9.43 8.28 16.69
CA GLU A 288 -9.09 9.36 15.74
C GLU A 288 -10.34 9.80 14.96
N GLY A 289 -11.38 10.19 15.69
CA GLY A 289 -12.61 10.77 15.15
C GLY A 289 -12.95 12.08 15.86
N ASN A 290 -12.01 13.01 15.89
CA ASN A 290 -12.19 14.46 16.01
C ASN A 290 -10.79 15.09 16.09
N ASP A 291 -10.62 16.27 15.48
CA ASP A 291 -9.50 17.18 15.71
C ASP A 291 -9.38 17.53 17.20
N ILE A 292 -8.80 16.63 17.98
CA ILE A 292 -8.30 16.90 19.32
C ILE A 292 -6.79 16.79 19.20
N LYS A 293 -6.19 17.96 18.97
CA LYS A 293 -4.76 18.18 19.07
C LYS A 293 -4.21 17.46 20.31
N SER A 294 -3.28 16.54 20.11
CA SER A 294 -2.68 15.77 21.22
C SER A 294 -1.65 16.62 21.97
N ASP A 295 -1.64 16.59 23.31
CA ASP A 295 -0.62 17.31 24.10
C ASP A 295 0.77 16.87 23.65
N VAL A 296 1.57 17.83 23.18
CA VAL A 296 2.94 17.57 22.75
C VAL A 296 3.83 17.54 24.00
N SER A 297 4.57 16.46 24.21
CA SER A 297 5.64 16.48 25.21
C SER A 297 6.82 17.30 24.68
N ASP A 298 7.57 17.95 25.57
CA ASP A 298 8.76 18.73 25.21
C ASP A 298 9.80 17.89 24.43
N GLU A 299 9.86 16.58 24.69
CA GLU A 299 10.74 15.66 23.97
C GLU A 299 10.30 15.44 22.51
N ILE A 300 9.00 15.30 22.26
CA ILE A 300 8.44 15.14 20.91
C ILE A 300 8.63 16.44 20.12
N LEU A 301 8.40 17.59 20.76
CA LEU A 301 8.55 18.88 20.10
C LEU A 301 10.02 19.15 19.73
N LYS A 302 10.97 18.83 20.62
CA LYS A 302 12.40 18.93 20.35
C LYS A 302 12.85 18.03 19.21
N ASP A 303 12.39 16.77 19.18
CA ASP A 303 12.69 15.85 18.07
C ASP A 303 12.12 16.36 16.74
N LEU A 304 10.89 16.87 16.75
CA LEU A 304 10.25 17.42 15.54
C LEU A 304 10.98 18.67 15.03
N PHE A 305 11.35 19.60 15.90
CA PHE A 305 12.15 20.77 15.54
C PHE A 305 13.55 20.39 15.04
N ALA A 306 14.20 19.38 15.62
CA ALA A 306 15.48 18.89 15.12
C ALA A 306 15.36 18.31 13.70
N ARG A 307 14.27 17.60 13.39
CA ARG A 307 14.01 17.08 12.05
C ARG A 307 13.67 18.16 11.03
N ILE A 308 12.86 19.15 11.42
CA ILE A 308 12.54 20.32 10.59
C ILE A 308 13.83 21.09 10.27
N ARG A 309 14.69 21.29 11.27
CA ARG A 309 16.01 21.90 11.08
C ARG A 309 16.86 21.09 10.11
N THR A 310 16.94 19.78 10.27
CA THR A 310 17.71 18.90 9.37
C THR A 310 17.20 19.02 7.94
N ALA A 311 15.88 18.98 7.73
CA ALA A 311 15.28 19.14 6.39
C ALA A 311 15.57 20.52 5.79
N ALA A 312 15.57 21.58 6.59
CA ALA A 312 15.93 22.94 6.14
C ALA A 312 17.43 23.06 5.80
N GLU A 313 18.33 22.46 6.60
CA GLU A 313 19.77 22.39 6.31
C GLU A 313 20.07 21.61 5.01
N GLU A 314 19.27 20.57 4.74
CA GLU A 314 19.34 19.76 3.52
C GLU A 314 18.60 20.39 2.32
N MET A 315 17.92 21.53 2.51
CA MET A 315 17.05 22.19 1.52
C MET A 315 15.98 21.25 0.91
N ASP A 316 15.50 20.28 1.70
CA ASP A 316 14.53 19.25 1.32
C ASP A 316 13.10 19.76 1.56
N GLY A 317 12.54 20.44 0.55
CA GLY A 317 11.21 21.06 0.61
C GLY A 317 10.05 20.08 0.84
N ASP A 318 10.09 18.92 0.21
CA ASP A 318 9.04 17.89 0.33
C ASP A 318 9.01 17.31 1.75
N ARG A 319 10.18 17.03 2.32
CA ARG A 319 10.32 16.57 3.71
C ARG A 319 9.93 17.65 4.70
N LEU A 320 10.27 18.91 4.42
CA LEU A 320 9.90 20.05 5.25
C LEU A 320 8.37 20.26 5.28
N GLU A 321 7.69 20.20 4.13
CA GLU A 321 6.23 20.28 4.03
C GLU A 321 5.56 19.15 4.82
N SER A 322 6.04 17.91 4.66
CA SER A 322 5.53 16.76 5.41
C SER A 322 5.73 16.90 6.92
N LEU A 323 6.86 17.44 7.39
CA LEU A 323 7.15 17.60 8.81
C LEU A 323 6.34 18.75 9.42
N THR A 324 6.20 19.87 8.72
CA THR A 324 5.44 21.03 9.21
C THR A 324 3.94 20.79 9.22
N ALA A 325 3.39 20.02 8.27
CA ALA A 325 2.01 19.55 8.30
C ALA A 325 1.72 18.66 9.53
N SER A 326 2.74 17.98 10.07
CA SER A 326 2.57 17.19 11.31
C SER A 326 2.37 18.06 12.56
N LEU A 327 2.78 19.33 12.55
CA LEU A 327 2.57 20.26 13.67
C LEU A 327 1.08 20.54 13.95
N ASP A 328 0.21 20.40 12.94
CA ASP A 328 -1.25 20.57 13.14
C ASP A 328 -1.88 19.47 14.01
N LYS A 329 -1.20 18.34 14.18
CA LYS A 329 -1.68 17.17 14.93
C LYS A 329 -1.53 17.32 16.46
N TYR A 330 -0.85 18.38 16.91
CA TYR A 330 -0.44 18.55 18.30
C TYR A 330 -0.95 19.86 18.91
N GLN A 331 -1.22 19.83 20.22
CA GLN A 331 -1.62 21.01 20.99
C GLN A 331 -0.33 21.66 21.46
N MET A 332 0.00 22.79 20.83
CA MET A 332 1.22 23.53 21.15
C MET A 332 1.05 24.32 22.45
N PRO A 333 2.07 24.33 23.33
CA PRO A 333 2.17 25.32 24.40
C PRO A 333 2.04 26.74 23.83
N GLU A 334 1.42 27.66 24.58
CA GLU A 334 1.27 29.05 24.13
C GLU A 334 2.62 29.70 23.77
N SER A 335 3.70 29.34 24.47
CA SER A 335 5.06 29.80 24.21
C SER A 335 5.61 29.40 22.84
N GLN A 336 5.12 28.30 22.24
CA GLN A 336 5.65 27.72 21.00
C GLN A 336 4.71 27.91 19.80
N ASN A 337 3.45 28.31 20.03
CA ASN A 337 2.46 28.56 18.97
C ASN A 337 2.95 29.58 17.93
N GLU A 338 3.63 30.63 18.37
CA GLU A 338 4.13 31.69 17.48
C GLU A 338 5.27 31.17 16.58
N ILE A 339 6.17 30.37 17.13
CA ILE A 339 7.29 29.76 16.39
C ILE A 339 6.76 28.78 15.35
N CYS A 340 5.85 27.88 15.71
CA CYS A 340 5.24 26.93 14.78
C CYS A 340 4.50 27.63 13.63
N ARG A 341 3.81 28.75 13.90
CA ARG A 341 3.16 29.55 12.85
C ARG A 341 4.18 30.16 11.89
N LYS A 342 5.29 30.71 12.42
CA LYS A 342 6.36 31.30 11.60
C LYS A 342 7.05 30.25 10.73
N ILE A 343 7.32 29.06 11.27
CA ILE A 343 7.91 27.94 10.52
C ILE A 343 7.02 27.52 9.35
N LYS A 344 5.70 27.43 9.56
CA LYS A 344 4.75 27.07 8.49
C LYS A 344 4.72 28.11 7.37
N ASN A 345 4.67 29.38 7.72
CA ASN A 345 4.69 30.45 6.72
C ASN A 345 6.00 30.42 5.91
N ALA A 346 7.14 30.29 6.60
CA ALA A 346 8.44 30.19 5.96
C ALA A 346 8.56 28.94 5.06
N THR A 347 7.92 27.83 5.44
CA THR A 347 7.88 26.61 4.62
C THR A 347 7.10 26.82 3.32
N ASN A 348 5.97 27.51 3.38
CA ASN A 348 5.18 27.85 2.18
C ASN A 348 5.94 28.82 1.24
N GLU A 349 6.81 29.65 1.80
CA GLU A 349 7.65 30.60 1.05
C GLU A 349 9.01 30.01 0.64
N LEU A 350 9.28 28.75 1.02
CA LEU A 350 10.58 28.06 0.84
C LEU A 350 11.77 28.86 1.40
N ASP A 351 11.54 29.60 2.49
CA ASP A 351 12.55 30.41 3.17
C ASP A 351 13.29 29.56 4.22
N PHE A 352 14.22 28.74 3.74
CA PHE A 352 15.00 27.81 4.56
C PHE A 352 15.87 28.53 5.60
N ASP A 353 16.49 29.65 5.22
CA ASP A 353 17.37 30.42 6.11
C ASP A 353 16.59 30.97 7.31
N TYR A 354 15.38 31.50 7.08
CA TYR A 354 14.53 31.99 8.16
C TYR A 354 14.04 30.86 9.09
N ILE A 355 13.79 29.66 8.57
CA ILE A 355 13.47 28.48 9.40
C ILE A 355 14.65 28.14 10.33
N LEU A 356 15.87 28.17 9.82
CA LEU A 356 17.08 27.92 10.62
C LEU A 356 17.28 29.00 11.68
N GLU A 357 17.04 30.27 11.36
CA GLU A 357 17.09 31.37 12.34
C GLU A 357 16.06 31.22 13.47
N LEU A 358 14.85 30.79 13.14
CA LEU A 358 13.78 30.55 14.12
C LEU A 358 14.15 29.42 15.08
N LEU A 359 14.79 28.37 14.59
CA LEU A 359 15.19 27.17 15.35
C LEU A 359 16.55 27.30 16.04
N ALA A 360 17.30 28.37 15.78
CA ALA A 360 18.59 28.66 16.42
C ALA A 360 18.47 29.42 17.76
N LYS A 361 17.32 30.02 18.06
CA LYS A 361 17.13 30.80 19.30
C LYS A 361 16.87 29.86 20.48
N PRO A 362 17.69 29.88 21.55
CA PRO A 362 17.41 29.09 22.76
C PRO A 362 16.18 29.66 23.47
N ASP A 363 15.28 28.78 23.93
CA ASP A 363 14.03 29.11 24.63
C ASP A 363 14.22 30.26 25.64
N THR A 364 13.81 31.47 25.27
CA THR A 364 13.72 32.58 26.22
C THR A 364 12.33 32.59 26.85
N LYS A 365 12.31 32.04 28.08
CA LYS A 365 11.35 32.16 29.18
C LYS A 365 10.14 31.23 29.20
#